data_AF-M6W629-F1
#
_entry.id   AF-M6W629-F1
#
_cell.length_a   1.000
_cell.length_b   1.000
_cell.length_c   1.000
_cell.angle_alpha   90.00
_cell.angle_beta   90.00
_cell.angle_gamma   90.00
#
_symmetry.space_group_name_H-M   'P 1'
#
loop_
_entity.id
_entity.type
_entity.pdbx_description
1 polymer ?
#
loop_
_entity_poly.entity_id
_entity_poly.type
_entity_poly.pdbx_seq_one_letter_code
_entity_poly.pdbx_strand_id
1 'polypeptide(L)'
;MIGFLLGFSKFFSSDGFSKSYGSVLQSAAFFLILNNGILIDQGTLRNEYKITFGSYYGLVLYSSLAVCVCFQYVLESLDNNPWIYCKRLLGIIPVTMLFSYFIPNLHFISFIDTLGFGISIFTFVWSLRKVLKSNKSILYFNLPFLSLLISICFVFDFLGTMFDKKDFFFITEIIPGSAICYTILLERFFPSLFSKVTIPDINKDKEIELETIPEAKEQKNINIRLEIC
;
A
#
# COMPACT_ATOMS: atom_id res chain seq x y z
N MET A 1 -14.95 0.64 -9.13
CA MET A 1 -15.66 -0.65 -8.89
C MET A 1 -14.70 -1.83 -8.68
N ILE A 2 -13.73 -2.10 -9.57
CA ILE A 2 -12.80 -3.24 -9.45
C ILE A 2 -11.94 -3.18 -8.16
N GLY A 3 -11.38 -2.01 -7.83
CA GLY A 3 -10.61 -1.82 -6.60
C GLY A 3 -11.41 -2.04 -5.30
N PHE A 4 -12.72 -1.74 -5.33
CA PHE A 4 -13.63 -1.97 -4.21
C PHE A 4 -13.91 -3.46 -3.98
N LEU A 5 -14.18 -4.21 -5.06
CA LEU A 5 -14.40 -5.66 -4.99
C LEU A 5 -13.14 -6.41 -4.51
N LEU A 6 -11.97 -6.02 -5.01
CA LEU A 6 -10.69 -6.58 -4.59
C LEU A 6 -10.34 -6.21 -3.14
N GLY A 7 -10.58 -4.96 -2.74
CA GLY A 7 -10.41 -4.50 -1.36
C GLY A 7 -11.26 -5.34 -0.39
N PHE A 8 -12.54 -5.56 -0.72
CA PHE A 8 -13.44 -6.39 0.07
C PHE A 8 -12.99 -7.85 0.14
N SER A 9 -12.61 -8.45 -0.98
CA SER A 9 -12.08 -9.83 -1.02
C SER A 9 -10.86 -10.01 -0.12
N LYS A 10 -9.94 -9.04 -0.12
CA LYS A 10 -8.73 -9.08 0.69
C LYS A 10 -8.95 -8.81 2.17
N PHE A 11 -9.99 -8.05 2.52
CA PHE A 11 -10.37 -7.82 3.90
C PHE A 11 -10.77 -9.13 4.62
N PHE A 12 -11.29 -10.11 3.89
CA PHE A 12 -11.63 -11.45 4.40
C PHE A 12 -10.49 -12.46 4.35
N SER A 13 -9.31 -12.09 3.84
CA SER A 13 -8.14 -12.98 3.85
C SER A 13 -7.68 -13.29 5.28
N SER A 14 -7.03 -14.44 5.49
CA SER A 14 -6.48 -14.83 6.80
C SER A 14 -5.21 -14.05 7.16
N ASP A 15 -4.45 -13.59 6.16
CA ASP A 15 -3.19 -12.87 6.33
C ASP A 15 -3.39 -11.39 6.72
N GLY A 16 -2.59 -10.94 7.70
CA GLY A 16 -2.66 -9.59 8.26
C GLY A 16 -2.20 -8.49 7.30
N PHE A 17 -1.25 -8.80 6.42
CA PHE A 17 -0.84 -7.87 5.36
C PHE A 17 -1.94 -7.72 4.31
N SER A 18 -2.53 -8.83 3.87
CA SER A 18 -3.67 -8.83 2.94
C SER A 18 -4.85 -7.98 3.46
N LYS A 19 -5.18 -8.06 4.76
CA LYS A 19 -6.21 -7.20 5.38
C LYS A 19 -5.87 -5.72 5.34
N SER A 20 -4.61 -5.39 5.67
CA SER A 20 -4.12 -4.01 5.69
C SER A 20 -4.13 -3.39 4.29
N TYR A 21 -3.64 -4.14 3.30
CA TYR A 21 -3.68 -3.75 1.89
C TYR A 21 -5.11 -3.62 1.36
N GLY A 22 -6.00 -4.56 1.71
CA GLY A 22 -7.43 -4.46 1.37
C GLY A 22 -8.08 -3.21 1.95
N SER A 23 -7.71 -2.81 3.17
CA SER A 23 -8.20 -1.58 3.81
C SER A 23 -7.72 -0.31 3.11
N VAL A 24 -6.46 -0.28 2.63
CA VAL A 24 -5.94 0.83 1.81
C VAL A 24 -6.73 0.94 0.50
N LEU A 25 -6.90 -0.16 -0.22
CA LEU A 25 -7.67 -0.17 -1.47
C LEU A 25 -9.12 0.27 -1.27
N GLN A 26 -9.75 -0.21 -0.20
CA GLN A 26 -11.12 0.13 0.13
C GLN A 26 -11.29 1.62 0.45
N SER A 27 -10.38 2.20 1.24
CA SER A 27 -10.40 3.63 1.58
C SER A 27 -10.15 4.51 0.35
N ALA A 28 -9.19 4.16 -0.51
CA ALA A 28 -8.93 4.88 -1.76
C ALA A 28 -10.11 4.76 -2.75
N ALA A 29 -10.76 3.59 -2.83
CA ALA A 29 -11.95 3.41 -3.66
C ALA A 29 -13.15 4.22 -3.16
N PHE A 30 -13.38 4.27 -1.83
CA PHE A 30 -14.41 5.12 -1.24
C PHE A 30 -14.14 6.60 -1.49
N PHE A 31 -12.87 7.03 -1.41
CA PHE A 31 -12.48 8.40 -1.75
C PHE A 31 -12.88 8.77 -3.18
N LEU A 32 -12.54 7.95 -4.17
CA LEU A 32 -12.90 8.20 -5.57
C LEU A 32 -14.41 8.25 -5.79
N ILE A 33 -15.16 7.33 -5.18
CA ILE A 33 -16.62 7.29 -5.34
C ILE A 33 -17.29 8.54 -4.75
N LEU A 34 -16.79 9.02 -3.60
CA LEU A 34 -17.31 10.23 -2.96
C LEU A 34 -16.87 11.51 -3.68
N ASN A 35 -15.63 11.55 -4.19
CA ASN A 35 -15.12 12.72 -4.90
C ASN A 35 -15.81 12.92 -6.26
N ASN A 36 -16.20 11.84 -6.94
CA ASN A 36 -16.90 11.89 -8.23
C ASN A 36 -18.37 12.34 -8.13
N GLY A 37 -18.85 12.66 -6.93
CA GLY A 37 -20.25 13.02 -6.71
C GLY A 37 -21.26 11.91 -6.99
N ILE A 38 -20.79 10.66 -7.21
CA ILE A 38 -21.64 9.51 -7.59
C ILE A 38 -22.65 9.19 -6.47
N LEU A 39 -22.23 9.38 -5.22
CA LEU A 39 -23.05 9.07 -4.04
C LEU A 39 -23.73 10.32 -3.46
N ILE A 40 -23.07 11.49 -3.49
CA ILE A 40 -23.55 12.76 -2.94
C ILE A 40 -22.88 13.89 -3.73
N ASP A 41 -23.64 14.88 -4.20
CA ASP A 41 -23.07 16.03 -4.90
C ASP A 41 -22.07 16.80 -4.00
N GLN A 42 -20.94 17.19 -4.59
CA GLN A 42 -19.79 17.75 -3.86
C GLN A 42 -20.13 19.09 -3.19
N GLY A 43 -21.08 19.85 -3.75
CA GLY A 43 -21.62 21.07 -3.14
C GLY A 43 -22.46 20.77 -1.89
N THR A 44 -23.28 19.71 -1.95
CA THR A 44 -24.15 19.27 -0.86
C THR A 44 -23.35 18.63 0.28
N LEU A 45 -22.30 17.85 -0.04
CA LEU A 45 -21.42 17.21 0.95
C LEU A 45 -20.64 18.23 1.78
N ARG A 46 -20.27 19.36 1.18
CA ARG A 46 -19.53 20.46 1.82
C ARG A 46 -20.41 21.34 2.72
N ASN A 47 -21.69 21.51 2.41
CA ASN A 47 -22.57 22.45 3.12
C ASN A 47 -23.58 21.80 4.08
N GLU A 48 -24.10 20.60 3.79
CA GLU A 48 -25.24 20.04 4.53
C GLU A 48 -24.84 18.93 5.51
N TYR A 49 -23.73 18.20 5.25
CA TYR A 49 -23.35 17.02 6.01
C TYR A 49 -21.93 17.08 6.58
N LYS A 50 -21.70 17.93 7.59
CA LYS A 50 -20.39 18.07 8.28
C LYS A 50 -19.80 16.73 8.77
N ILE A 51 -20.65 15.80 9.23
CA ILE A 51 -20.24 14.45 9.64
C ILE A 51 -19.61 13.68 8.47
N THR A 52 -20.30 13.68 7.34
CA THR A 52 -19.87 12.98 6.13
C THR A 52 -18.61 13.63 5.56
N PHE A 53 -18.52 14.95 5.62
CA PHE A 53 -17.35 15.72 5.23
C PHE A 53 -16.12 15.39 6.10
N GLY A 54 -16.25 15.43 7.42
CA GLY A 54 -15.14 15.12 8.33
C GLY A 54 -14.71 13.64 8.32
N SER A 55 -15.65 12.72 8.08
CA SER A 55 -15.34 11.29 7.92
C SER A 55 -14.67 11.00 6.57
N TYR A 56 -15.04 11.70 5.50
CA TYR A 56 -14.38 11.65 4.20
C TYR A 56 -12.88 12.03 4.29
N TYR A 57 -12.57 13.21 4.82
CA TYR A 57 -11.17 13.62 5.00
C TYR A 57 -10.42 12.76 6.03
N GLY A 58 -11.14 12.17 6.99
CA GLY A 58 -10.61 11.16 7.90
C GLY A 58 -10.15 9.89 7.19
N LEU A 59 -10.93 9.41 6.21
CA LEU A 59 -10.57 8.26 5.39
C LEU A 59 -9.35 8.55 4.50
N VAL A 60 -9.20 9.77 4.01
CA VAL A 60 -8.03 10.21 3.21
C VAL A 60 -6.73 10.14 4.04
N LEU A 61 -6.74 10.70 5.25
CA LEU A 61 -5.59 10.62 6.16
C LEU A 61 -5.31 9.19 6.60
N TYR A 62 -6.36 8.44 6.94
CA TYR A 62 -6.25 7.03 7.28
C TYR A 62 -5.55 6.24 6.16
N SER A 63 -5.99 6.42 4.90
CA SER A 63 -5.41 5.72 3.75
C SER A 63 -3.93 6.04 3.59
N SER A 64 -3.55 7.31 3.70
CA SER A 64 -2.16 7.75 3.58
C SER A 64 -1.26 7.16 4.66
N LEU A 65 -1.74 7.07 5.90
CA LEU A 65 -1.00 6.44 7.01
C LEU A 65 -0.95 4.92 6.88
N ALA A 66 -2.04 4.29 6.43
CA ALA A 66 -2.08 2.86 6.19
C ALA A 66 -1.10 2.46 5.06
N VAL A 67 -0.94 3.28 4.01
CA VAL A 67 0.12 3.08 2.99
C VAL A 67 1.51 3.09 3.63
N CYS A 68 1.79 4.05 4.51
CA CYS A 68 3.06 4.12 5.23
C CYS A 68 3.32 2.85 6.06
N VAL A 69 2.33 2.37 6.80
CA VAL A 69 2.43 1.12 7.57
C VAL A 69 2.67 -0.09 6.67
N CYS A 70 1.94 -0.20 5.55
CA CYS A 70 2.15 -1.27 4.57
C CYS A 70 3.57 -1.25 4.00
N PHE A 71 4.12 -0.07 3.70
CA PHE A 71 5.47 0.07 3.18
C PHE A 71 6.52 -0.31 4.21
N GLN A 72 6.30 0.06 5.48
CA GLN A 72 7.17 -0.34 6.58
C GLN A 72 7.23 -1.86 6.74
N TYR A 73 6.09 -2.54 6.59
CA TYR A 73 6.02 -3.99 6.64
C TYR A 73 6.74 -4.64 5.44
N VAL A 74 6.49 -4.19 4.21
CA VAL A 74 7.10 -4.75 2.99
C VAL A 74 8.61 -4.52 2.94
N LEU A 75 9.10 -3.39 3.47
CA LEU A 75 10.52 -3.07 3.55
C LEU A 75 11.20 -3.61 4.82
N GLU A 76 10.57 -4.58 5.51
CA GLU A 76 11.10 -5.28 6.69
C GLU A 76 11.58 -4.32 7.79
N SER A 77 10.88 -3.20 7.94
CA SER A 77 11.11 -2.28 9.06
C SER A 77 10.20 -2.57 10.25
N LEU A 78 9.18 -3.41 10.05
CA LEU A 78 8.15 -3.70 11.03
C LEU A 78 7.85 -5.21 11.01
N ASP A 79 8.27 -5.90 12.06
CA ASP A 79 8.19 -7.38 12.15
C ASP A 79 6.80 -7.88 12.55
N ASN A 80 5.97 -7.00 13.13
CA ASN A 80 4.64 -7.33 13.64
C ASN A 80 3.54 -7.24 12.57
N ASN A 81 2.39 -7.85 12.86
CA ASN A 81 1.22 -7.83 11.99
C ASN A 81 0.75 -6.38 11.68
N PRO A 82 0.81 -5.91 10.41
CA PRO A 82 0.47 -4.52 10.04
C PRO A 82 -0.99 -4.18 10.33
N TRP A 83 -1.87 -5.19 10.39
CA TRP A 83 -3.30 -5.01 10.63
C TRP A 83 -3.60 -4.39 11.99
N ILE A 84 -2.76 -4.65 13.00
CA ILE A 84 -2.95 -4.08 14.35
C ILE A 84 -2.75 -2.57 14.31
N TYR A 85 -1.76 -2.09 13.55
CA TYR A 85 -1.49 -0.68 13.38
C TYR A 85 -2.60 -0.01 12.55
N CYS A 86 -3.02 -0.63 11.44
CA CYS A 86 -4.17 -0.15 10.66
C CYS A 86 -5.44 -0.04 11.52
N LYS A 87 -5.75 -1.03 12.37
CA LYS A 87 -6.90 -0.94 13.29
C LYS A 87 -6.80 0.23 14.26
N ARG A 88 -5.61 0.51 14.81
CA ARG A 88 -5.41 1.68 15.68
C ARG A 88 -5.58 2.99 14.92
N LEU A 89 -5.12 3.05 13.67
CA LEU A 89 -5.26 4.23 12.81
C LEU A 89 -6.71 4.57 12.45
N LEU A 90 -7.66 3.62 12.53
CA LEU A 90 -9.09 3.91 12.35
C LEU A 90 -9.61 4.97 13.34
N GLY A 91 -8.94 5.14 14.49
CA GLY A 91 -9.23 6.21 15.44
C GLY A 91 -9.05 7.63 14.89
N ILE A 92 -8.37 7.80 13.75
CA ILE A 92 -8.23 9.11 13.09
C ILE A 92 -9.56 9.60 12.52
N ILE A 93 -10.43 8.69 12.06
CA ILE A 93 -11.73 9.04 11.45
C ILE A 93 -12.63 9.82 12.43
N PRO A 94 -12.89 9.35 13.67
CA PRO A 94 -13.69 10.12 14.61
C PRO A 94 -12.98 11.42 15.06
N VAL A 95 -11.64 11.44 15.10
CA VAL A 95 -10.87 12.63 15.45
C VAL A 95 -11.03 13.71 14.38
N THR A 96 -10.85 13.39 13.10
CA THR A 96 -11.02 14.34 11.99
C THR A 96 -12.47 14.78 11.85
N MET A 97 -13.42 13.89 12.12
CA MET A 97 -14.84 14.21 12.19
C MET A 97 -15.09 15.29 13.25
N LEU A 98 -14.54 15.14 14.47
CA LEU A 98 -14.67 16.13 15.52
C LEU A 98 -13.99 17.47 15.15
N PHE A 99 -12.78 17.43 14.58
CA PHE A 99 -12.06 18.63 14.13
C PHE A 99 -12.79 19.40 13.02
N SER A 100 -13.55 18.71 12.15
CA SER A 100 -14.32 19.36 11.08
C SER A 100 -15.40 20.32 11.58
N TYR A 101 -15.83 20.19 12.84
CA TYR A 101 -16.79 21.11 13.45
C TYR A 101 -16.17 22.44 13.89
N PHE A 102 -14.87 22.44 14.23
CA PHE A 102 -14.19 23.59 14.82
C PHE A 102 -13.56 24.52 13.79
N ILE A 103 -13.30 24.04 12.57
CA ILE A 103 -12.52 24.75 11.55
C ILE A 103 -13.41 25.09 10.34
N PRO A 104 -13.29 26.28 9.73
CA PRO A 104 -13.95 26.59 8.47
C PRO A 104 -13.55 25.62 7.36
N ASN A 105 -14.50 25.23 6.50
CA ASN A 105 -14.32 24.16 5.50
C ASN A 105 -13.05 24.31 4.66
N LEU A 106 -12.75 25.49 4.10
CA LEU A 106 -11.55 25.69 3.26
C LEU A 106 -10.25 25.47 4.02
N HIS A 107 -10.14 25.99 5.25
CA HIS A 107 -8.96 25.81 6.08
C HIS A 107 -8.81 24.36 6.55
N PHE A 108 -9.92 23.67 6.78
CA PHE A 108 -9.92 22.26 7.13
C PHE A 108 -9.37 21.40 5.97
N ILE A 109 -9.86 21.60 4.75
CA ILE A 109 -9.37 20.87 3.55
C ILE A 109 -7.87 21.11 3.38
N SER A 110 -7.46 22.37 3.33
CA SER A 110 -6.07 22.77 3.18
C SER A 110 -5.16 22.17 4.27
N PHE A 111 -5.64 22.10 5.52
CA PHE A 111 -4.89 21.51 6.63
C PHE A 111 -4.71 20.00 6.44
N ILE A 112 -5.79 19.29 6.08
CA ILE A 112 -5.75 17.85 5.83
C ILE A 112 -4.82 17.51 4.65
N ASP A 113 -4.90 18.27 3.56
CA ASP A 113 -4.05 18.06 2.38
C ASP A 113 -2.57 18.29 2.71
N THR A 114 -2.26 19.31 3.52
CA THR A 114 -0.90 19.57 3.98
C THR A 114 -0.36 18.41 4.83
N LEU A 115 -1.20 17.85 5.72
CA LEU A 115 -0.84 16.68 6.51
C LEU A 115 -0.64 15.43 5.64
N GLY A 116 -1.56 15.17 4.70
CA GLY A 116 -1.47 14.07 3.75
C GLY A 116 -0.23 14.16 2.87
N PHE A 117 0.09 15.36 2.38
CA PHE A 117 1.32 15.66 1.67
C PHE A 117 2.56 15.37 2.53
N GLY A 118 2.57 15.84 3.79
CA GLY A 118 3.66 15.58 4.73
C GLY A 118 3.90 14.08 4.99
N ILE A 119 2.82 13.32 5.18
CA ILE A 119 2.89 11.86 5.39
C ILE A 119 3.39 11.14 4.14
N SER A 120 2.89 11.51 2.96
CA SER A 120 3.27 10.89 1.69
C SER A 120 4.71 11.22 1.29
N ILE A 121 5.18 12.45 1.47
CA ILE A 121 6.58 12.80 1.18
C ILE A 121 7.55 12.14 2.16
N PHE A 122 7.19 12.04 3.44
CA PHE A 122 7.95 11.31 4.43
C PHE A 122 8.07 9.83 4.03
N THR A 123 6.95 9.21 3.66
CA THR A 123 6.89 7.81 3.21
C THR A 123 7.74 7.59 1.96
N PHE A 124 7.71 8.52 1.00
CA PHE A 124 8.54 8.50 -0.20
C PHE A 124 10.03 8.55 0.13
N VAL A 125 10.48 9.57 0.87
CA VAL A 125 11.91 9.76 1.19
C VAL A 125 12.42 8.58 2.02
N TRP A 126 11.63 8.12 3.00
CA TRP A 126 12.00 6.99 3.85
C TRP A 126 12.11 5.69 3.05
N SER A 127 11.09 5.36 2.25
CA SER A 127 11.08 4.13 1.45
C SER A 127 12.19 4.12 0.41
N LEU A 128 12.43 5.25 -0.27
CA LEU A 128 13.51 5.40 -1.24
C LEU A 128 14.88 5.19 -0.59
N ARG A 129 15.15 5.84 0.56
CA ARG A 129 16.41 5.65 1.31
C ARG A 129 16.61 4.20 1.72
N LYS A 130 15.56 3.51 2.17
CA LYS A 130 15.63 2.11 2.59
C LYS A 130 15.93 1.19 1.41
N VAL A 131 15.24 1.35 0.27
CA VAL A 131 15.49 0.56 -0.94
C VAL A 131 16.92 0.75 -1.44
N LEU A 132 17.41 2.00 -1.48
CA LEU A 132 18.79 2.32 -1.89
C LEU A 132 19.83 1.71 -0.94
N LYS A 133 19.60 1.74 0.37
CA LYS A 133 20.55 1.19 1.35
C LYS A 133 20.53 -0.34 1.42
N SER A 134 19.39 -0.96 1.15
CA SER A 134 19.19 -2.40 1.27
C SER A 134 19.56 -3.18 0.01
N ASN A 135 20.02 -2.54 -1.08
CA ASN A 135 20.33 -3.17 -2.37
C ASN A 135 19.24 -4.17 -2.83
N LYS A 136 17.97 -3.89 -2.50
CA LYS A 136 16.85 -4.75 -2.91
C LYS A 136 16.65 -4.62 -4.42
N SER A 137 16.00 -5.62 -5.01
CA SER A 137 15.74 -5.64 -6.46
C SER A 137 15.00 -4.38 -6.93
N ILE A 138 15.20 -4.02 -8.20
CA ILE A 138 14.58 -2.85 -8.86
C ILE A 138 13.06 -2.76 -8.64
N LEU A 139 12.43 -3.91 -8.42
CA LEU A 139 11.01 -4.11 -8.18
C LEU A 139 10.49 -3.42 -6.91
N TYR A 140 11.34 -3.20 -5.89
CA TYR A 140 10.94 -2.45 -4.69
C TYR A 140 10.88 -0.92 -4.91
N PHE A 141 11.40 -0.38 -6.02
CA PHE A 141 11.25 1.04 -6.38
C PHE A 141 9.81 1.41 -6.78
N ASN A 142 8.97 0.42 -7.09
CA ASN A 142 7.56 0.65 -7.36
C ASN A 142 6.80 1.21 -6.13
N LEU A 143 7.28 0.90 -4.91
CA LEU A 143 6.72 1.43 -3.66
C LEU A 143 6.95 2.95 -3.53
N PRO A 144 8.19 3.48 -3.50
CA PRO A 144 8.40 4.92 -3.47
C PRO A 144 7.73 5.63 -4.65
N PHE A 145 7.69 5.02 -5.84
CA PHE A 145 6.96 5.58 -6.98
C PHE A 145 5.46 5.78 -6.68
N LEU A 146 4.80 4.79 -6.07
CA LEU A 146 3.40 4.92 -5.66
C LEU A 146 3.21 6.03 -4.61
N SER A 147 4.11 6.14 -3.63
CA SER A 147 4.07 7.22 -2.63
C SER A 147 4.27 8.61 -3.24
N LEU A 148 5.08 8.70 -4.29
CA LEU A 148 5.29 9.94 -5.04
C LEU A 148 4.01 10.34 -5.80
N LEU A 149 3.31 9.39 -6.43
CA LEU A 149 2.02 9.66 -7.07
C LEU A 149 0.99 10.20 -6.06
N ILE A 150 0.92 9.61 -4.86
CA ILE A 150 0.04 10.09 -3.78
C ILE A 150 0.43 11.51 -3.36
N SER A 151 1.72 11.81 -3.25
CA SER A 151 2.21 13.15 -2.90
C SER A 151 1.81 14.20 -3.95
N ILE A 152 1.97 13.88 -5.24
CA ILE A 152 1.55 14.76 -6.34
C ILE A 152 0.03 14.98 -6.31
N CYS A 153 -0.75 13.95 -5.99
CA CYS A 153 -2.20 14.04 -5.83
C CYS A 153 -2.60 15.10 -4.78
N PHE A 154 -1.96 15.10 -3.61
CA PHE A 154 -2.23 16.10 -2.57
C PHE A 154 -1.84 17.52 -2.99
N VAL A 155 -0.76 17.69 -3.76
CA VAL A 155 -0.39 19.02 -4.28
C VAL A 155 -1.46 19.54 -5.24
N PHE A 156 -1.97 18.69 -6.15
CA PHE A 156 -3.02 19.11 -7.07
C PHE A 156 -4.36 19.34 -6.38
N ASP A 157 -4.71 18.56 -5.35
CA ASP A 157 -5.93 18.79 -4.57
C ASP A 157 -5.89 20.12 -3.79
N PHE A 158 -4.73 20.41 -3.18
CA PHE A 158 -4.48 21.68 -2.51
C PHE A 158 -4.55 22.87 -3.48
N LEU A 159 -3.90 22.76 -4.65
CA LEU A 159 -3.95 23.79 -5.68
C LEU A 159 -5.38 23.96 -6.24
N GLY A 160 -6.11 22.87 -6.44
CA GLY A 160 -7.52 22.88 -6.84
C GLY A 160 -8.38 23.64 -5.85
N THR A 161 -8.18 23.38 -4.55
CA THR A 161 -8.91 24.05 -3.46
C THR A 161 -8.56 25.54 -3.34
N MET A 162 -7.29 25.91 -3.52
CA MET A 162 -6.85 27.31 -3.42
C MET A 162 -7.25 28.17 -4.63
N PHE A 163 -7.21 27.60 -5.84
CA PHE A 163 -7.49 28.32 -7.09
C PHE A 163 -8.90 28.11 -7.63
N ASP A 164 -9.72 27.27 -6.99
CA ASP A 164 -11.08 26.88 -7.40
C ASP A 164 -11.16 26.45 -8.88
N LYS A 165 -10.11 25.77 -9.36
CA LYS A 165 -10.00 25.31 -10.76
C LYS A 165 -10.38 23.84 -10.89
N LYS A 166 -11.45 23.59 -11.62
CA LYS A 166 -11.97 22.24 -11.92
C LYS A 166 -10.95 21.31 -12.59
N ASP A 167 -10.04 21.87 -13.38
CA ASP A 167 -9.01 21.08 -14.07
C ASP A 167 -8.06 20.37 -13.10
N PHE A 168 -7.74 20.99 -11.96
CA PHE A 168 -6.88 20.36 -10.94
C PHE A 168 -7.60 19.23 -10.21
N PHE A 169 -8.90 19.38 -9.92
CA PHE A 169 -9.69 18.31 -9.33
C PHE A 169 -9.80 17.09 -10.26
N PHE A 170 -9.89 17.30 -11.58
CA PHE A 170 -9.88 16.21 -12.55
C PHE A 170 -8.55 15.45 -12.57
N ILE A 171 -7.42 16.15 -12.44
CA ILE A 171 -6.09 15.51 -12.31
C ILE A 171 -6.00 14.73 -11.00
N THR A 172 -6.49 15.31 -9.90
CA THR A 172 -6.58 14.68 -8.57
C THR A 172 -7.48 13.43 -8.57
N GLU A 173 -8.41 13.30 -9.51
CA GLU A 173 -9.22 12.08 -9.68
C GLU A 173 -8.47 10.99 -10.45
N ILE A 174 -7.81 11.38 -11.55
CA ILE A 174 -7.11 10.44 -12.44
C ILE A 174 -5.93 9.76 -11.76
N ILE A 175 -5.15 10.51 -10.96
CA ILE A 175 -3.95 10.00 -10.29
C ILE A 175 -4.27 8.81 -9.36
N PRO A 176 -5.18 8.92 -8.36
CA PRO A 176 -5.51 7.80 -7.49
C PRO A 176 -6.21 6.65 -8.23
N GLY A 177 -7.03 6.94 -9.25
CA GLY A 177 -7.62 5.90 -10.10
C GLY A 177 -6.55 5.08 -10.85
N SER A 178 -5.57 5.76 -11.43
CA SER A 178 -4.44 5.12 -12.11
C SER A 178 -3.50 4.41 -11.14
N ALA A 179 -3.27 4.96 -9.94
CA ALA A 179 -2.48 4.33 -8.89
C ALA A 179 -3.12 3.01 -8.43
N ILE A 180 -4.44 2.95 -8.25
CA ILE A 180 -5.15 1.70 -7.95
C ILE A 180 -4.97 0.69 -9.08
N CYS A 181 -5.16 1.11 -10.34
CA CYS A 181 -4.96 0.22 -11.49
C CYS A 181 -3.53 -0.33 -11.53
N TYR A 182 -2.53 0.52 -11.29
CA TYR A 182 -1.12 0.17 -11.25
C TYR A 182 -0.81 -0.83 -10.13
N THR A 183 -1.36 -0.65 -8.93
CA THR A 183 -1.17 -1.61 -7.83
C THR A 183 -1.77 -2.99 -8.12
N ILE A 184 -2.93 -3.05 -8.78
CA ILE A 184 -3.55 -4.32 -9.20
C ILE A 184 -2.67 -5.03 -10.24
N LEU A 185 -2.12 -4.29 -11.20
CA LEU A 185 -1.19 -4.86 -12.18
C LEU A 185 0.08 -5.38 -11.50
N LEU A 186 0.68 -4.59 -10.61
CA LEU A 186 1.85 -5.00 -9.85
C LEU A 186 1.61 -6.27 -9.04
N GLU A 187 0.46 -6.38 -8.39
CA GLU A 187 0.09 -7.57 -7.62
C GLU A 187 0.00 -8.82 -8.51
N ARG A 188 -0.56 -8.68 -9.71
CA ARG A 188 -0.72 -9.80 -10.65
C ARG A 188 0.62 -10.27 -11.23
N PHE A 189 1.52 -9.34 -11.56
CA PHE A 189 2.82 -9.67 -12.15
C PHE A 189 3.86 -10.05 -11.10
N PHE A 190 3.77 -9.47 -9.90
CA PHE A 190 4.75 -9.62 -8.83
C PHE A 190 4.07 -9.91 -7.47
N PRO A 191 3.43 -11.07 -7.32
CA PRO A 191 2.76 -11.44 -6.09
C PRO A 191 3.71 -11.48 -4.89
N SER A 192 5.01 -11.71 -5.11
CA SER A 192 6.05 -11.73 -4.06
C SER A 192 6.22 -10.42 -3.28
N LEU A 193 5.77 -9.27 -3.82
CA LEU A 193 5.70 -8.01 -3.06
C LEU A 193 4.58 -7.99 -2.03
N PHE A 194 3.52 -8.78 -2.29
CA PHE A 194 2.26 -8.70 -1.58
C PHE A 194 1.91 -9.98 -0.81
N SER A 195 2.68 -11.05 -1.00
CA SER A 195 2.66 -12.24 -0.15
C SER A 195 4.02 -12.42 0.49
N LYS A 196 4.10 -12.15 1.80
CA LYS A 196 5.18 -12.72 2.58
C LYS A 196 4.80 -14.19 2.74
N VAL A 197 5.39 -15.07 1.92
CA VAL A 197 5.28 -16.50 2.15
C VAL A 197 5.87 -16.76 3.52
N THR A 198 5.02 -16.86 4.54
CA THR A 198 5.39 -17.46 5.80
C THR A 198 5.67 -18.90 5.45
N ILE A 199 6.95 -19.24 5.22
CA ILE A 199 7.38 -20.62 5.29
C ILE A 199 6.98 -21.03 6.72
N PRO A 200 6.03 -21.95 6.92
CA PRO A 200 5.81 -22.48 8.26
C PRO A 200 7.17 -23.03 8.71
N ASP A 201 7.59 -22.73 9.93
CA ASP A 201 8.78 -23.32 10.57
C ASP A 201 8.67 -24.85 10.46
N ILE A 202 9.16 -25.42 9.35
CA ILE A 202 9.39 -26.84 9.17
C ILE A 202 10.89 -26.98 9.32
N ASN A 203 11.28 -27.25 10.56
CA ASN A 203 12.59 -27.77 10.96
C ASN A 203 13.79 -26.89 10.60
N LYS A 204 14.11 -25.96 11.51
CA LYS A 204 15.44 -25.32 11.63
C LYS A 204 16.59 -26.27 11.99
N ASP A 205 16.39 -27.60 11.95
CA ASP A 205 17.38 -28.59 12.40
C ASP A 205 17.91 -29.51 11.27
N LYS A 206 17.69 -29.20 9.98
CA LYS A 206 18.17 -30.06 8.88
C LYS A 206 18.85 -29.35 7.70
N GLU A 207 19.57 -28.27 7.98
CA GLU A 207 20.39 -27.62 6.95
C GLU A 207 21.84 -27.41 7.41
N ILE A 208 22.47 -28.45 7.98
CA ILE A 208 23.94 -28.55 8.02
C ILE A 208 24.33 -30.03 7.89
N GLU A 209 24.37 -30.53 6.66
CA GLU A 209 25.22 -31.62 6.17
C GLU A 209 24.95 -31.72 4.66
N LEU A 210 25.66 -30.93 3.86
CA LEU A 210 26.87 -31.38 3.17
C LEU A 210 26.60 -32.55 2.21
N GLU A 211 26.05 -32.26 1.03
CA GLU A 211 26.39 -33.05 -0.16
C GLU A 211 26.81 -32.11 -1.28
N THR A 212 28.09 -31.79 -1.20
CA THR A 212 28.98 -31.41 -2.29
C THR A 212 28.71 -32.23 -3.55
N ILE A 213 28.48 -31.49 -4.63
CA ILE A 213 28.71 -31.82 -6.05
C ILE A 213 29.75 -32.94 -6.20
N PRO A 214 29.44 -34.10 -6.81
CA PRO A 214 30.46 -35.10 -7.08
C PRO A 214 31.26 -34.70 -8.32
N GLU A 215 32.53 -34.33 -8.09
CA GLU A 215 33.57 -34.33 -9.11
C GLU A 215 33.78 -35.74 -9.67
N ALA A 216 33.65 -35.87 -10.99
CA ALA A 216 34.01 -37.08 -11.70
C ALA A 216 35.54 -37.21 -11.81
N LYS A 217 36.08 -38.30 -11.25
CA LYS A 217 37.35 -39.04 -11.54
C LYS A 217 37.55 -39.99 -10.34
N GLU A 218 37.88 -41.27 -10.42
CA GLU A 218 38.72 -41.99 -11.36
C GLU A 218 38.52 -43.52 -11.17
N GLN A 219 38.96 -44.26 -12.18
CA GLN A 219 39.06 -45.71 -12.33
C GLN A 219 39.24 -46.58 -11.06
N LYS A 220 38.50 -47.69 -11.01
CA LYS A 220 39.01 -48.93 -10.40
C LYS A 220 38.60 -50.15 -11.23
N ASN A 221 39.63 -50.81 -11.76
CA ASN A 221 39.64 -52.13 -12.39
C ASN A 221 38.72 -53.12 -11.67
N ILE A 222 37.75 -53.70 -12.39
CA ILE A 222 37.14 -54.96 -12.01
C ILE A 222 37.33 -55.93 -13.18
N ASN A 223 38.29 -56.83 -12.96
CA ASN A 223 38.59 -57.97 -13.78
C ASN A 223 37.43 -58.97 -13.66
N ILE A 224 36.62 -59.12 -14.71
CA ILE A 224 35.67 -60.23 -14.83
C ILE A 224 36.03 -61.00 -16.10
N ARG A 225 36.77 -62.09 -15.88
CA ARG A 225 36.92 -63.19 -16.82
C ARG A 225 36.04 -64.31 -16.28
N LEU A 226 34.91 -64.57 -16.94
CA LEU A 226 34.26 -65.88 -16.96
C LEU A 226 33.37 -65.94 -18.22
N GLU A 227 33.73 -66.94 -19.01
CA GLU A 227 33.26 -67.44 -20.31
C GLU A 227 31.75 -67.39 -20.58
N ILE A 228 31.39 -67.22 -21.86
CA ILE A 228 30.43 -68.06 -22.62
C ILE A 228 30.66 -67.82 -24.13
N CYS A 229 30.72 -68.93 -24.88
CA CYS A 229 30.94 -69.15 -26.32
C CYS A 229 32.39 -69.33 -26.78
#